data_AF-A0AA43LU54-F1
#
_entry.id   AF-A0AA43LU54-F1
#
_cell.length_a   1.000
_cell.length_b   1.000
_cell.length_c   1.000
_cell.angle_alpha   90.00
_cell.angle_beta   90.00
_cell.angle_gamma   90.00
#
_symmetry.space_group_name_H-M   'P 1'
#
loop_
_entity.id
_entity.type
_entity.pdbx_description
1 polymer ?
#
loop_
_entity_poly.entity_id
_entity_poly.type
_entity_poly.pdbx_seq_one_letter_code
_entity_poly.pdbx_strand_id
1 'polypeptide(L)'
;MIENLKNKAVENKDKHATLRKEGLHLLVKIAIVGVVGFMIFTFIFGGYKVKDYMMDPYISYGDFVLYYRMENDLHVGDVVTLQKEDEKQVRRIVAGAGDTVDITEEGLHINGALQFEPNITHHTLPYEKGIRFPITLKEDEWFVLADNRQDALDSRVYGVVKTKEIEGKVITLVRRNMI
;
A
#
# COMPACT_ATOMS: atom_id res chain seq x y z
N MET A 1 -15.46 69.35 -3.56
CA MET A 1 -14.96 68.51 -2.44
C MET A 1 -15.81 67.26 -2.22
N ILE A 2 -17.14 67.37 -2.10
CA ILE A 2 -18.06 66.23 -1.84
C ILE A 2 -18.12 65.22 -3.02
N GLU A 3 -18.11 65.71 -4.26
CA GLU A 3 -18.15 64.86 -5.46
C GLU A 3 -16.90 63.97 -5.62
N ASN A 4 -15.74 64.51 -5.25
CA ASN A 4 -14.47 63.80 -5.26
C ASN A 4 -14.41 62.70 -4.18
N LEU A 5 -15.10 62.89 -3.05
CA LEU A 5 -15.24 61.88 -2.00
C LEU A 5 -16.20 60.75 -2.42
N LYS A 6 -17.30 61.08 -3.13
CA LYS A 6 -18.23 60.09 -3.69
C LYS A 6 -17.56 59.22 -4.76
N ASN A 7 -16.79 59.81 -5.67
CA ASN A 7 -16.08 59.05 -6.71
C ASN A 7 -15.03 58.11 -6.11
N LYS A 8 -14.25 58.56 -5.11
CA LYS A 8 -13.33 57.69 -4.37
C LYS A 8 -14.03 56.55 -3.65
N ALA A 9 -15.20 56.78 -3.06
CA ALA A 9 -15.96 55.74 -2.37
C ALA A 9 -16.50 54.67 -3.33
N VAL A 10 -16.95 55.06 -4.52
CA VAL A 10 -17.39 54.14 -5.59
C VAL A 10 -16.21 53.31 -6.11
N GLU A 11 -15.09 53.96 -6.44
CA GLU A 11 -13.88 53.29 -6.93
C GLU A 11 -13.32 52.27 -5.92
N ASN A 12 -13.35 52.60 -4.62
CA ASN A 12 -12.89 51.70 -3.56
C ASN A 12 -13.86 50.51 -3.38
N LYS A 13 -15.16 50.74 -3.52
CA LYS A 13 -16.19 49.68 -3.44
C LYS A 13 -16.07 48.70 -4.62
N ASP A 14 -15.79 49.22 -5.82
CA ASP A 14 -15.56 48.43 -7.02
C ASP A 14 -14.23 47.65 -6.94
N LYS A 15 -13.15 48.26 -6.45
CA LYS A 15 -11.88 47.57 -6.16
C LYS A 15 -12.06 46.44 -5.15
N HIS A 16 -12.75 46.67 -4.04
CA HIS A 16 -13.03 45.63 -3.04
C HIS A 16 -13.93 44.50 -3.60
N ALA A 17 -14.89 44.81 -4.48
CA ALA A 17 -15.72 43.81 -5.13
C ALA A 17 -14.90 42.94 -6.12
N THR A 18 -14.00 43.56 -6.88
CA THR A 18 -13.11 42.86 -7.83
C THR A 18 -12.11 41.99 -7.09
N LEU A 19 -11.47 42.49 -6.03
CA LEU A 19 -10.55 41.72 -5.17
C LEU A 19 -11.24 40.51 -4.52
N ARG A 20 -12.49 40.65 -4.07
CA ARG A 20 -13.28 39.53 -3.54
C ARG A 20 -13.60 38.47 -4.59
N LYS A 21 -13.90 38.87 -5.84
CA LYS A 21 -14.14 37.94 -6.96
C LYS A 21 -12.87 37.19 -7.35
N GLU A 22 -11.73 37.87 -7.41
CA GLU A 22 -10.42 37.26 -7.69
C GLU A 22 -10.01 36.28 -6.57
N GLY A 23 -10.18 36.68 -5.31
CA GLY A 23 -9.95 35.81 -4.16
C GLY A 23 -10.84 34.57 -4.16
N LEU A 24 -12.14 34.74 -4.47
CA LEU A 24 -13.06 33.61 -4.62
C LEU A 24 -12.61 32.65 -5.74
N HIS A 25 -12.18 33.19 -6.87
CA HIS A 25 -11.69 32.37 -7.99
C HIS A 25 -10.43 31.59 -7.64
N LEU A 26 -9.51 32.18 -6.85
CA LEU A 26 -8.34 31.48 -6.31
C LEU A 26 -8.75 30.37 -5.35
N LEU A 27 -9.68 30.64 -4.42
CA LEU A 27 -10.19 29.65 -3.48
C LEU A 27 -10.87 28.48 -4.19
N VAL A 28 -11.68 28.74 -5.21
CA VAL A 28 -12.31 27.69 -6.02
C VAL A 28 -11.26 26.81 -6.70
N LYS A 29 -10.20 27.41 -7.26
CA LYS A 29 -9.09 26.63 -7.86
C LYS A 29 -8.37 25.75 -6.84
N ILE A 30 -8.05 26.30 -5.67
CA ILE A 30 -7.41 25.54 -4.59
C ILE A 30 -8.33 24.40 -4.12
N ALA A 31 -9.63 24.67 -3.99
CA ALA A 31 -10.61 23.66 -3.62
C ALA A 31 -10.69 22.55 -4.66
N ILE A 32 -10.71 22.88 -5.96
CA ILE A 32 -10.69 21.88 -7.05
C ILE A 32 -9.43 21.02 -6.96
N VAL A 33 -8.25 21.62 -6.82
CA VAL A 33 -6.99 20.89 -6.68
C VAL A 33 -7.01 19.99 -5.43
N GLY A 34 -7.52 20.49 -4.31
CA GLY A 34 -7.66 19.73 -3.07
C GLY A 34 -8.61 18.53 -3.22
N VAL A 35 -9.75 18.72 -3.87
CA VAL A 35 -10.73 17.64 -4.13
C VAL A 35 -10.16 16.60 -5.09
N VAL A 36 -9.49 17.02 -6.16
CA VAL A 36 -8.81 16.10 -7.09
C VAL A 36 -7.72 15.32 -6.36
N GLY A 37 -6.88 15.99 -5.57
CA GLY A 37 -5.86 15.33 -4.74
C GLY A 37 -6.48 14.33 -3.77
N PHE A 38 -7.56 14.71 -3.08
CA PHE A 38 -8.28 13.82 -2.18
C PHE A 38 -8.85 12.59 -2.89
N MET A 39 -9.44 12.75 -4.09
CA MET A 39 -9.91 11.64 -4.89
C MET A 39 -8.77 10.71 -5.31
N ILE A 40 -7.62 11.26 -5.71
CA ILE A 40 -6.43 10.48 -6.06
C ILE A 40 -5.96 9.63 -4.87
N PHE A 41 -5.86 10.19 -3.66
CA PHE A 41 -5.44 9.43 -2.46
C PHE A 41 -6.53 8.52 -1.88
N THR A 42 -7.79 8.69 -2.29
CA THR A 42 -8.88 7.81 -1.89
C THR A 42 -8.98 6.60 -2.81
N PHE A 43 -8.93 6.81 -4.12
CA PHE A 43 -9.21 5.77 -5.12
C PHE A 43 -7.96 5.17 -5.77
N ILE A 44 -6.86 5.93 -5.90
CA ILE A 44 -5.70 5.54 -6.71
C ILE A 44 -4.52 5.11 -5.85
N PHE A 45 -4.12 5.94 -4.89
CA PHE A 45 -2.96 5.69 -4.03
C PHE A 45 -3.34 5.61 -2.57
N GLY A 46 -2.76 4.69 -1.82
CA GLY A 46 -2.98 4.61 -0.38
C GLY A 46 -1.68 4.66 0.40
N GLY A 47 -1.78 5.18 1.62
CA GLY A 47 -0.67 5.17 2.58
C GLY A 47 -0.90 4.15 3.67
N TYR A 48 0.16 3.50 4.14
CA TYR A 48 0.14 2.68 5.34
C TYR A 48 1.43 2.90 6.14
N LYS A 49 1.30 3.06 7.45
CA LYS A 49 2.45 3.10 8.36
C LYS A 49 2.63 1.71 8.94
N VAL A 50 3.77 1.10 8.67
CA VAL A 50 4.09 -0.28 9.08
C VAL A 50 4.22 -0.34 10.60
N LYS A 51 3.56 -1.35 11.21
CA LYS A 51 3.47 -1.54 12.66
C LYS A 51 4.07 -2.86 13.15
N ASP A 52 4.75 -3.59 12.28
CA ASP A 52 5.42 -4.87 12.60
C ASP A 52 6.86 -4.88 12.04
N TYR A 53 7.58 -5.98 12.30
CA TYR A 53 8.96 -6.22 11.82
C TYR A 53 9.01 -7.37 10.81
N MET A 54 7.87 -7.76 10.23
CA MET A 54 7.75 -9.00 9.44
C MET A 54 8.40 -8.86 8.07
N MET A 55 8.61 -7.64 7.60
CA MET A 55 9.25 -7.36 6.32
C MET A 55 10.70 -6.86 6.46
N ASP A 56 11.30 -7.02 7.66
CA ASP A 56 12.70 -6.69 7.87
C ASP A 56 13.62 -7.59 7.01
N PRO A 57 14.77 -7.06 6.51
CA PRO A 57 15.29 -5.71 6.72
C PRO A 57 14.76 -4.67 5.70
N TYR A 58 13.98 -5.09 4.70
CA TYR A 58 13.58 -4.24 3.57
C TYR A 58 12.53 -3.20 3.94
N ILE A 59 11.58 -3.55 4.80
CA ILE A 59 10.54 -2.66 5.31
C ILE A 59 10.45 -2.86 6.82
N SER A 60 10.74 -1.79 7.55
CA SER A 60 10.90 -1.83 9.00
C SER A 60 9.76 -1.12 9.71
N TYR A 61 9.63 -1.40 11.00
CA TYR A 61 8.66 -0.75 11.86
C TYR A 61 8.74 0.78 11.74
N GLY A 62 7.59 1.41 11.51
CA GLY A 62 7.47 2.86 11.39
C GLY A 62 7.68 3.42 9.98
N ASP A 63 8.12 2.60 9.02
CA ASP A 63 8.17 3.00 7.62
C ASP A 63 6.77 3.40 7.11
N PHE A 64 6.75 4.43 6.27
CA PHE A 64 5.55 4.82 5.56
C PHE A 64 5.60 4.27 4.13
N VAL A 65 4.70 3.33 3.82
CA VAL A 65 4.56 2.76 2.48
C VAL A 65 3.45 3.47 1.72
N LEU A 66 3.75 3.81 0.48
CA LEU A 66 2.78 4.26 -0.51
C LEU A 66 2.52 3.08 -1.46
N TYR A 67 1.25 2.72 -1.61
CA TYR A 67 0.81 1.67 -2.51
C TYR A 67 -0.18 2.18 -3.57
N TYR A 68 -0.18 1.51 -4.71
CA TYR A 68 -1.04 1.77 -5.85
C TYR A 68 -2.17 0.74 -5.90
N ARG A 69 -3.43 1.20 -5.88
CA ARG A 69 -4.63 0.34 -5.79
C ARG A 69 -5.07 -0.26 -7.13
N MET A 70 -4.77 0.43 -8.23
CA MET A 70 -5.23 0.07 -9.56
C MET A 70 -4.21 -0.78 -10.34
N GLU A 71 -3.33 -1.47 -9.62
CA GLU A 71 -2.43 -2.45 -10.23
C GLU A 71 -3.25 -3.69 -10.61
N ASN A 72 -3.34 -3.97 -11.91
CA ASN A 72 -4.06 -5.15 -12.40
C ASN A 72 -3.12 -6.33 -12.66
N ASP A 73 -1.80 -6.09 -12.61
CA ASP A 73 -0.79 -7.07 -12.97
C ASP A 73 0.14 -7.31 -11.77
N LEU A 74 -0.39 -8.05 -10.79
CA LEU A 74 0.37 -8.50 -9.63
C LEU A 74 1.26 -9.68 -10.03
N HIS A 75 2.50 -9.66 -9.59
CA HIS A 75 3.48 -10.68 -9.94
C HIS A 75 4.11 -11.32 -8.70
N VAL A 76 4.65 -12.53 -8.89
CA VAL A 76 5.57 -13.13 -7.92
C VAL A 76 6.74 -12.18 -7.67
N GLY A 77 7.04 -11.96 -6.40
CA GLY A 77 8.05 -11.01 -5.92
C GLY A 77 7.50 -9.64 -5.54
N ASP A 78 6.28 -9.29 -5.95
CA ASP A 78 5.67 -8.01 -5.59
C ASP A 78 5.41 -7.91 -4.09
N VAL A 79 5.69 -6.73 -3.53
CA VAL A 79 5.32 -6.40 -2.16
C VAL A 79 3.97 -5.70 -2.19
N VAL A 80 3.01 -6.23 -1.44
CA VAL A 80 1.64 -5.74 -1.43
C VAL A 80 1.21 -5.35 -0.03
N THR A 81 0.37 -4.33 0.04
CA THR A 81 -0.41 -4.04 1.25
C THR A 81 -1.72 -4.82 1.16
N LEU A 82 -2.12 -5.49 2.24
CA LEU A 82 -3.32 -6.31 2.29
C LEU A 82 -4.05 -6.16 3.62
N GLN A 83 -5.33 -6.52 3.65
CA GLN A 83 -6.19 -6.53 4.81
C GLN A 83 -6.57 -7.99 5.12
N LYS A 84 -6.09 -8.53 6.24
CA LYS A 84 -6.34 -9.91 6.68
C LYS A 84 -6.61 -9.93 8.18
N GLU A 85 -7.65 -10.66 8.60
CA GLU A 85 -8.05 -10.75 10.03
C GLU A 85 -8.21 -9.38 10.70
N ASP A 86 -8.84 -8.43 10.00
CA ASP A 86 -9.03 -7.03 10.45
C ASP A 86 -7.74 -6.23 10.67
N GLU A 87 -6.58 -6.76 10.28
CA GLU A 87 -5.31 -6.07 10.30
C GLU A 87 -4.76 -5.77 8.90
N LYS A 88 -4.35 -4.51 8.73
CA LYS A 88 -3.61 -4.07 7.54
C LYS A 88 -2.15 -4.40 7.71
N GLN A 89 -1.56 -5.08 6.73
CA GLN A 89 -0.19 -5.56 6.77
C GLN A 89 0.48 -5.50 5.38
N VAL A 90 1.79 -5.70 5.35
CA VAL A 90 2.60 -5.73 4.12
C VAL A 90 3.27 -7.08 4.00
N ARG A 91 3.12 -7.76 2.86
CA ARG A 91 3.72 -9.07 2.59
C ARG A 91 4.20 -9.16 1.14
N ARG A 92 5.05 -10.13 0.84
CA ARG A 92 5.55 -10.41 -0.50
C ARG A 92 4.79 -11.57 -1.13
N ILE A 93 4.33 -11.41 -2.36
CA ILE A 93 3.75 -12.48 -3.16
C ILE A 93 4.86 -13.46 -3.54
N VAL A 94 4.66 -14.75 -3.29
CA VAL A 94 5.61 -15.81 -3.69
C VAL A 94 5.03 -16.83 -4.67
N ALA A 95 3.69 -16.89 -4.78
CA ALA A 95 3.00 -17.70 -5.78
C ALA A 95 1.62 -17.11 -6.09
N GLY A 96 1.10 -17.40 -7.28
CA GLY A 96 -0.18 -16.92 -7.78
C GLY A 96 -1.05 -18.03 -8.37
N ALA A 97 -2.10 -17.63 -9.10
CA ALA A 97 -3.07 -18.54 -9.69
C ALA A 97 -2.45 -19.75 -10.41
N GLY A 98 -2.91 -20.95 -10.06
CA GLY A 98 -2.47 -22.21 -10.66
C GLY A 98 -1.20 -22.81 -10.05
N ASP A 99 -0.43 -22.06 -9.26
CA ASP A 99 0.76 -22.58 -8.61
C ASP A 99 0.42 -23.54 -7.47
N THR A 100 1.22 -24.59 -7.33
CA THR A 100 1.26 -25.45 -6.15
C THR A 100 2.41 -25.02 -5.24
N VAL A 101 2.08 -24.59 -4.02
CA VAL A 101 3.03 -24.24 -2.97
C VAL A 101 3.21 -25.42 -2.04
N ASP A 102 4.46 -25.80 -1.80
CA ASP A 102 4.84 -26.81 -0.80
C ASP A 102 6.00 -26.27 0.05
N ILE A 103 5.98 -26.55 1.36
CA ILE A 103 7.03 -26.10 2.28
C ILE A 103 7.47 -27.28 3.12
N THR A 104 8.73 -27.66 2.95
CA THR A 104 9.34 -28.84 3.58
C THR A 104 10.55 -28.43 4.42
N GLU A 105 11.27 -29.40 4.97
CA GLU A 105 12.55 -29.15 5.66
C GLU A 105 13.63 -28.59 4.70
N GLU A 106 13.51 -28.86 3.40
CA GLU A 106 14.42 -28.33 2.38
C GLU A 106 14.13 -26.85 2.04
N GLY A 107 12.92 -26.37 2.34
CA GLY A 107 12.49 -24.99 2.13
C GLY A 107 11.22 -24.86 1.30
N LEU A 108 11.08 -23.72 0.62
CA LEU A 108 9.92 -23.36 -0.20
C LEU A 108 10.03 -23.99 -1.60
N HIS A 109 9.03 -24.78 -1.98
CA HIS A 109 8.87 -25.34 -3.31
C HIS A 109 7.66 -24.70 -4.01
N ILE A 110 7.83 -24.31 -5.27
CA ILE A 110 6.74 -23.83 -6.14
C ILE A 110 6.71 -24.73 -7.36
N ASN A 111 5.57 -25.37 -7.62
CA ASN A 111 5.38 -26.36 -8.68
C ASN A 111 6.44 -27.48 -8.65
N GLY A 112 6.85 -27.88 -7.44
CA GLY A 112 7.86 -28.92 -7.20
C GLY A 112 9.32 -28.46 -7.35
N ALA A 113 9.57 -27.20 -7.73
CA ALA A 113 10.92 -26.65 -7.81
C ALA A 113 11.31 -25.92 -6.52
N LEU A 114 12.45 -26.28 -5.94
CA LEU A 114 13.03 -25.58 -4.80
C LEU A 114 13.38 -24.14 -5.18
N GLN A 115 12.85 -23.18 -4.42
CA GLN A 115 13.07 -21.76 -4.64
C GLN A 115 14.37 -21.32 -4.00
N PHE A 116 15.18 -20.61 -4.77
CA PHE A 116 16.38 -19.96 -4.27
C PHE A 116 16.03 -18.56 -3.76
N GLU A 117 16.13 -18.37 -2.44
CA GLU A 117 15.76 -17.13 -1.76
C GLU A 117 17.00 -16.42 -1.16
N PRO A 118 17.93 -15.85 -1.98
CA PRO A 118 19.22 -15.34 -1.49
C PRO A 118 19.11 -14.17 -0.51
N ASN A 119 17.97 -13.48 -0.54
CA ASN A 119 17.67 -12.31 0.28
C ASN A 119 16.95 -12.67 1.60
N ILE A 120 16.66 -13.95 1.82
CA ILE A 120 15.97 -14.45 3.00
C ILE A 120 16.99 -15.15 3.88
N THR A 121 17.22 -14.61 5.07
CA THR A 121 18.30 -15.07 5.98
C THR A 121 17.90 -16.24 6.86
N HIS A 122 16.64 -16.65 6.82
CA HIS A 122 16.06 -17.68 7.69
C HIS A 122 15.40 -18.78 6.86
N HIS A 123 15.40 -20.01 7.39
CA HIS A 123 14.72 -21.11 6.74
C HIS A 123 13.21 -20.87 6.63
N THR A 124 12.66 -21.17 5.46
CA THR A 124 11.22 -21.15 5.22
C THR A 124 10.64 -22.49 5.63
N LEU A 125 10.14 -22.58 6.85
CA LEU A 125 9.57 -23.80 7.43
C LEU A 125 8.06 -23.66 7.67
N PRO A 126 7.31 -24.78 7.66
CA PRO A 126 5.91 -24.76 8.05
C PRO A 126 5.76 -24.58 9.57
N TYR A 127 4.63 -24.00 10.00
CA TYR A 127 4.28 -23.92 11.42
C TYR A 127 3.48 -25.15 11.85
N GLU A 128 3.72 -25.66 13.07
CA GLU A 128 2.97 -26.80 13.63
C GLU A 128 1.45 -26.55 13.68
N LYS A 129 1.07 -25.30 14.01
CA LYS A 129 -0.32 -24.82 14.07
C LYS A 129 -0.74 -24.02 12.83
N GLY A 130 0.01 -24.15 11.73
CA GLY A 130 -0.27 -23.49 10.46
C GLY A 130 -1.17 -24.31 9.54
N ILE A 131 -1.26 -23.87 8.30
CA ILE A 131 -1.93 -24.63 7.24
C ILE A 131 -1.12 -25.89 6.88
N ARG A 132 -1.76 -26.80 6.14
CA ARG A 132 -1.10 -27.99 5.59
C ARG A 132 -0.68 -27.75 4.14
N PHE A 133 0.50 -28.23 3.80
CA PHE A 133 1.07 -28.24 2.46
C PHE A 133 1.03 -29.66 1.88
N PRO A 134 1.00 -29.82 0.55
CA PRO A 134 0.97 -28.76 -0.47
C PRO A 134 -0.42 -28.11 -0.60
N ILE A 135 -0.46 -26.89 -1.15
CA ILE A 135 -1.69 -26.18 -1.51
C ILE A 135 -1.61 -25.67 -2.94
N THR A 136 -2.68 -25.83 -3.72
CA THR A 136 -2.78 -25.30 -5.09
C THR A 136 -3.69 -24.08 -5.11
N LEU A 137 -3.21 -22.98 -5.68
CA LEU A 137 -3.88 -21.69 -5.68
C LEU A 137 -4.92 -21.60 -6.81
N LYS A 138 -6.08 -21.03 -6.52
CA LYS A 138 -7.11 -20.69 -7.52
C LYS A 138 -6.81 -19.35 -8.20
N GLU A 139 -7.59 -19.04 -9.24
CA GLU A 139 -7.48 -17.81 -10.06
C GLU A 139 -7.44 -16.49 -9.27
N ASP A 140 -8.09 -16.40 -8.10
CA ASP A 140 -8.13 -15.20 -7.26
C ASP A 140 -7.30 -15.31 -5.98
N GLU A 141 -6.43 -16.32 -5.88
CA GLU A 141 -5.68 -16.65 -4.67
C GLU A 141 -4.17 -16.39 -4.88
N TRP A 142 -3.58 -15.80 -3.86
CA TRP A 142 -2.16 -15.50 -3.76
C TRP A 142 -1.60 -16.16 -2.51
N PHE A 143 -0.37 -16.63 -2.60
CA PHE A 143 0.39 -17.05 -1.43
C PHE A 143 1.42 -15.98 -1.11
N VAL A 144 1.36 -15.44 0.11
CA VAL A 144 2.24 -14.35 0.53
C VAL A 144 3.08 -14.76 1.73
N LEU A 145 4.32 -14.32 1.75
CA LEU A 145 5.25 -14.55 2.84
C LEU A 145 5.80 -13.23 3.37
N ALA A 146 6.14 -13.25 4.65
CA ALA A 146 6.97 -12.24 5.27
C ALA A 146 8.43 -12.40 4.79
N ASP A 147 9.17 -11.31 4.62
CA ASP A 147 10.61 -11.41 4.30
C ASP A 147 11.41 -11.89 5.52
N ASN A 148 11.04 -11.43 6.71
CA ASN A 148 11.49 -12.03 7.95
C ASN A 148 10.67 -13.29 8.23
N ARG A 149 11.23 -14.48 7.94
CA ARG A 149 10.51 -15.76 8.03
C ARG A 149 10.27 -16.24 9.47
N GLN A 150 10.97 -15.70 10.47
CA GLN A 150 10.84 -16.12 11.87
C GLN A 150 9.56 -15.57 12.50
N ASP A 151 8.80 -16.46 13.15
CA ASP A 151 7.57 -16.11 13.91
C ASP A 151 6.61 -15.15 13.19
N ALA A 152 6.52 -15.28 11.87
CA ALA A 152 5.78 -14.36 11.04
C ALA A 152 4.33 -14.79 10.83
N LEU A 153 3.45 -13.79 10.86
CA LEU A 153 2.05 -13.95 10.50
C LEU A 153 1.90 -13.75 9.00
N ASP A 154 1.91 -14.85 8.24
CA ASP A 154 1.75 -14.86 6.78
C ASP A 154 0.94 -16.08 6.30
N SER A 155 0.94 -16.39 4.99
CA SER A 155 0.13 -17.47 4.43
C SER A 155 0.45 -18.86 4.99
N ARG A 156 1.59 -19.05 5.68
CA ARG A 156 1.87 -20.30 6.41
C ARG A 156 0.93 -20.51 7.59
N VAL A 157 0.38 -19.43 8.14
CA VAL A 157 -0.52 -19.45 9.30
C VAL A 157 -1.97 -19.39 8.85
N TYR A 158 -2.34 -18.34 8.10
CA TYR A 158 -3.75 -18.07 7.73
C TYR A 158 -4.15 -18.58 6.35
N GLY A 159 -3.21 -19.15 5.59
CA GLY A 159 -3.45 -19.65 4.24
C GLY A 159 -3.49 -18.58 3.16
N VAL A 160 -4.25 -18.84 2.11
CA VAL A 160 -4.26 -18.00 0.90
C VAL A 160 -4.83 -16.60 1.16
N VAL A 161 -4.34 -15.63 0.40
CA VAL A 161 -4.84 -14.25 0.34
C VAL A 161 -5.61 -14.08 -0.95
N LYS A 162 -6.85 -13.63 -0.88
CA LYS A 162 -7.65 -13.33 -2.08
C LYS A 162 -7.25 -12.00 -2.69
N THR A 163 -7.36 -11.85 -4.00
CA THR A 163 -7.10 -10.57 -4.68
C THR A 163 -7.86 -9.40 -4.07
N LYS A 164 -9.11 -9.63 -3.60
CA LYS A 164 -9.92 -8.61 -2.92
C LYS A 164 -9.40 -8.17 -1.54
N GLU A 165 -8.55 -8.99 -0.91
CA GLU A 165 -7.88 -8.67 0.36
C GLU A 165 -6.62 -7.84 0.11
N ILE A 166 -6.13 -7.76 -1.13
CA ILE A 166 -4.99 -6.92 -1.51
C ILE A 166 -5.48 -5.49 -1.75
N GLU A 167 -4.94 -4.57 -0.96
CA GLU A 167 -5.26 -3.13 -1.03
C GLU A 167 -4.45 -2.42 -2.12
N GLY A 168 -3.30 -2.97 -2.48
CA GLY A 168 -2.49 -2.50 -3.61
C GLY A 168 -1.01 -2.86 -3.51
N LYS A 169 -0.31 -2.65 -4.62
CA LYS A 169 1.13 -2.89 -4.75
C LYS A 169 1.93 -1.75 -4.14
N VAL A 170 2.90 -2.06 -3.29
CA VAL A 170 3.81 -1.07 -2.71
C VAL A 170 4.72 -0.54 -3.81
N ILE A 171 4.70 0.78 -4.01
CA ILE A 171 5.49 1.46 -5.06
C ILE A 171 6.62 2.31 -4.48
N THR A 172 6.51 2.73 -3.22
CA THR A 172 7.49 3.59 -2.56
C THR A 172 7.43 3.37 -1.06
N LEU A 173 8.60 3.39 -0.42
CA LEU A 173 8.75 3.43 1.02
C LEU A 173 9.48 4.72 1.42
N VAL A 174 9.05 5.31 2.54
CA VAL A 174 9.67 6.49 3.12
C VAL A 174 10.05 6.16 4.57
N ARG A 175 11.35 6.08 4.81
CA ARG A 175 11.93 5.89 6.15
C ARG A 175 12.43 7.23 6.66
N ARG A 176 11.80 7.76 7.71
CA ARG A 176 12.12 9.10 8.23
C ARG A 176 13.39 9.13 9.09
N ASN A 177 13.67 8.07 9.87
CA ASN A 177 14.83 7.99 10.75
C ASN A 177 15.58 6.67 10.51
N MET A 178 16.90 6.75 10.32
CA MET A 178 17.82 5.62 10.45
C MET A 178 18.39 5.68 11.87
N ILE A 179 17.80 4.95 12.82
CA ILE A 179 18.47 4.58 14.07
C ILE A 179 18.24 3.10 14.25
#